data_AF-A0A835IZ70-F1
#
_entry.id   AF-A0A835IZ70-F1
#
_cell.length_a   1.000
_cell.length_b   1.000
_cell.length_c   1.000
_cell.angle_alpha   90.00
_cell.angle_beta   90.00
_cell.angle_gamma   90.00
#
_symmetry.space_group_name_H-M   'P 1'
#
loop_
_entity.id
_entity.type
_entity.pdbx_description
1 polymer ?
#
loop_
_entity_poly.entity_id
_entity_poly.type
_entity_poly.pdbx_seq_one_letter_code
_entity_poly.pdbx_strand_id
1 'polypeptide(L)'
;MAVSNVKNEWVVIEVVHEHNHELATPSKTYLLRSQRRVKEPQGAEISSLDAAGIASIDGYKYMTHQAGKLENSRRQAEIEADFNSSQMSQRLFVSTPMLKQASDMYTHAVFEIFEVEYKEHLMYNIKECSVDGTTYTYEVTREGSVRGRN
;
A
#
# COMPACT_ATOMS: atom_id res chain seq x y z
N MET A 1 -17.18 -3.97 -0.91
CA MET A 1 -17.62 -5.39 -0.89
C MET A 1 -18.33 -5.64 0.42
N ALA A 2 -19.51 -6.24 0.38
CA ALA A 2 -20.24 -6.66 1.57
C ALA A 2 -20.46 -8.18 1.56
N VAL A 3 -20.37 -8.80 2.74
CA VAL A 3 -20.47 -10.26 2.93
C VAL A 3 -21.45 -10.51 4.08
N SER A 4 -22.37 -11.46 3.92
CA SER A 4 -23.27 -11.87 4.99
C SER A 4 -23.19 -13.38 5.22
N ASN A 5 -23.43 -13.81 6.45
CA ASN A 5 -23.51 -15.23 6.79
C ASN A 5 -24.98 -15.65 6.75
N VAL A 6 -25.33 -16.50 5.80
CA VAL A 6 -26.68 -17.06 5.67
C VAL A 6 -26.57 -18.56 5.87
N LYS A 7 -27.22 -19.08 6.92
CA LYS A 7 -27.25 -20.52 7.26
C LYS A 7 -25.85 -21.16 7.31
N ASN A 8 -24.88 -20.50 7.95
CA ASN A 8 -23.50 -20.97 8.08
C ASN A 8 -22.66 -20.95 6.79
N GLU A 9 -23.17 -20.35 5.71
CA GLU A 9 -22.41 -20.09 4.49
C GLU A 9 -22.15 -18.60 4.32
N TRP A 10 -20.92 -18.22 3.98
CA TRP A 10 -20.55 -16.84 3.69
C TRP A 10 -20.88 -16.52 2.25
N VAL A 11 -21.84 -15.62 2.05
CA VAL A 11 -22.30 -15.21 0.73
C VAL A 11 -21.89 -13.75 0.50
N VAL A 12 -21.24 -13.50 -0.64
CA VAL A 12 -20.95 -12.14 -1.09
C VAL A 12 -22.25 -11.54 -1.58
N ILE A 13 -22.74 -10.54 -0.85
CA ILE A 13 -24.03 -9.90 -1.13
C ILE A 13 -23.87 -8.70 -2.07
N GLU A 14 -22.71 -8.07 -2.09
CA GLU A 14 -22.49 -6.88 -2.90
C GLU A 14 -21.02 -6.70 -3.28
N VAL A 15 -20.79 -6.54 -4.58
CA VAL A 15 -19.48 -6.21 -5.15
C VAL A 15 -19.59 -4.88 -5.89
N VAL A 16 -19.07 -3.83 -5.26
CA VAL A 16 -18.93 -2.50 -5.89
C VAL A 16 -17.69 -2.54 -6.79
N HIS A 17 -17.91 -2.39 -8.09
CA HIS A 17 -16.86 -2.42 -9.11
C HIS A 17 -16.26 -1.04 -9.40
N GLU A 18 -16.96 0.04 -9.03
CA GLU A 18 -16.44 1.40 -9.17
C GLU A 18 -15.46 1.71 -8.05
N HIS A 19 -14.28 2.20 -8.46
CA HIS A 19 -13.23 2.67 -7.57
C HIS A 19 -13.02 4.16 -7.84
N ASN A 20 -12.75 4.93 -6.78
CA ASN A 20 -12.40 6.35 -6.88
C ASN A 20 -10.93 6.58 -7.30
N HIS A 21 -10.23 5.52 -7.69
CA HIS A 21 -8.84 5.54 -8.14
C HIS A 21 -8.65 4.50 -9.24
N GLU A 22 -7.59 4.67 -10.04
CA GLU A 22 -7.21 3.65 -11.01
C GLU A 22 -6.78 2.36 -10.29
N LEU A 23 -7.32 1.24 -10.73
CA LEU A 23 -6.88 -0.07 -10.27
C LEU A 23 -5.41 -0.30 -10.66
N ALA A 24 -4.68 -1.02 -9.82
CA ALA A 24 -3.30 -1.40 -10.13
C ALA A 24 -3.26 -2.17 -11.45
N THR A 25 -2.55 -1.63 -12.44
CA THR A 25 -2.43 -2.26 -13.76
C THR A 25 -1.69 -3.59 -13.65
N PRO A 26 -1.95 -4.59 -14.52
CA PRO A 26 -1.21 -5.85 -14.54
C PRO A 26 0.30 -5.68 -14.66
N SER A 27 0.73 -4.59 -15.30
CA SER A 27 2.13 -4.19 -15.41
C SER A 27 2.74 -3.69 -14.10
N LYS A 28 1.93 -3.34 -13.10
CA LYS A 28 2.29 -2.78 -11.78
C LYS A 28 1.89 -3.69 -10.61
N THR A 29 1.30 -4.86 -10.87
CA THR A 29 0.85 -5.79 -9.81
C THR A 29 1.99 -6.30 -8.92
N TYR A 30 3.24 -6.28 -9.40
CA TYR A 30 4.42 -6.63 -8.61
C TYR A 30 4.62 -5.71 -7.38
N LEU A 31 4.11 -4.47 -7.43
CA LEU A 31 4.13 -3.54 -6.30
C LEU A 31 3.21 -3.96 -5.15
N LEU A 32 2.26 -4.88 -5.39
CA LEU A 32 1.31 -5.34 -4.39
C LEU A 32 1.93 -6.49 -3.59
N ARG A 33 2.02 -6.32 -2.26
CA ARG A 33 2.56 -7.34 -1.35
C ARG A 33 1.84 -8.70 -1.47
N SER A 34 0.54 -8.69 -1.78
CA SER A 34 -0.28 -9.90 -1.99
C SER A 34 0.17 -10.74 -3.20
N GLN A 35 0.88 -10.14 -4.16
CA GLN A 35 1.41 -10.79 -5.35
C GLN A 35 2.82 -11.36 -5.15
N ARG A 36 3.41 -11.22 -3.96
CA ARG A 36 4.68 -11.88 -3.57
C ARG A 36 4.51 -13.38 -3.25
N ARG A 37 3.31 -13.96 -3.44
CA ARG A 37 3.02 -15.40 -3.25
C ARG A 37 3.45 -16.19 -4.49
N VAL A 38 4.14 -17.31 -4.28
CA VAL A 38 4.45 -18.28 -5.35
C VAL A 38 3.14 -18.79 -5.95
N LYS A 39 2.94 -18.59 -7.25
CA LYS A 39 1.75 -19.05 -7.97
C LYS A 39 1.88 -20.54 -8.29
N GLU A 40 0.76 -21.24 -8.40
CA GLU A 40 0.65 -22.68 -8.74
C GLU A 40 1.64 -23.17 -9.83
N PRO A 41 1.76 -22.54 -11.02
CA PRO A 41 2.69 -23.00 -12.06
C PRO A 41 4.17 -22.89 -11.66
N GLN A 42 4.51 -21.90 -10.83
CA GLN A 42 5.87 -21.73 -10.30
C GLN A 42 6.15 -22.78 -9.21
N GLY A 43 5.12 -23.18 -8.45
CA GLY A 43 5.21 -24.29 -7.51
C GLY A 43 5.42 -25.65 -8.19
N ALA A 44 4.75 -25.89 -9.32
CA ALA A 44 4.94 -27.11 -10.13
C ALA A 44 6.37 -27.19 -10.71
N GLU A 45 6.91 -26.06 -11.17
CA GLU A 45 8.29 -25.99 -11.68
C GLU A 45 9.32 -26.21 -10.54
N ILE A 46 9.12 -25.60 -9.38
CA ILE A 46 9.95 -25.86 -8.17
C ILE A 46 9.89 -27.35 -7.78
N SER A 47 8.71 -27.97 -7.85
CA SER A 47 8.53 -29.40 -7.53
C SER A 47 9.26 -30.30 -8.55
N SER A 48 9.29 -29.90 -9.82
CA SER A 48 10.04 -30.61 -10.85
C SER A 48 11.57 -30.49 -10.65
N LEU A 49 12.05 -29.35 -10.15
CA LEU A 49 13.46 -29.12 -9.82
C LEU A 49 13.86 -29.91 -8.57
N ASP A 50 12.96 -30.00 -7.58
CA ASP A 50 13.14 -30.84 -6.39
C ASP A 50 13.24 -32.32 -6.76
N ALA A 51 12.38 -32.79 -7.68
CA ALA A 51 12.46 -34.15 -8.24
C ALA A 51 13.76 -34.41 -9.03
N ALA A 52 14.40 -33.37 -9.56
CA ALA A 52 15.71 -33.44 -10.20
C ALA A 52 16.88 -33.34 -9.20
N GLY A 53 16.59 -33.31 -7.89
CA GLY A 53 17.58 -33.22 -6.81
C GLY A 53 18.12 -31.81 -6.58
N ILE A 54 17.50 -30.78 -7.18
CA ILE A 54 17.86 -29.39 -6.96
C ILE A 54 17.06 -28.89 -5.75
N ALA A 55 17.76 -28.50 -4.69
CA ALA A 55 17.13 -27.92 -3.52
C ALA A 55 16.21 -26.77 -3.92
N SER A 56 15.02 -26.68 -3.33
CA SER A 56 13.97 -25.75 -3.75
C SER A 56 14.44 -24.28 -3.78
N ILE A 57 15.39 -23.92 -2.92
CA ILE A 57 15.97 -22.57 -2.90
C ILE A 57 16.84 -22.28 -4.14
N ASP A 58 17.56 -23.29 -4.63
CA ASP A 58 18.41 -23.20 -5.81
C ASP A 58 17.59 -23.37 -7.08
N GLY A 59 16.52 -24.17 -7.04
CA GLY A 59 15.51 -24.23 -8.09
C GLY A 59 14.78 -22.90 -8.26
N TYR A 60 14.40 -22.26 -7.15
CA TYR A 60 13.83 -20.92 -7.15
C TYR A 60 14.81 -19.87 -7.68
N LYS A 61 16.09 -19.90 -7.27
CA LYS A 61 17.13 -19.02 -7.84
C LYS A 61 17.28 -19.24 -9.35
N TYR A 62 17.34 -20.49 -9.80
CA TYR A 62 17.44 -20.85 -11.21
C TYR A 62 16.25 -20.31 -12.02
N MET A 63 15.02 -20.55 -11.57
CA MET A 63 13.81 -20.01 -12.20
C MET A 63 13.83 -18.48 -12.29
N THR A 64 14.24 -17.81 -11.21
CA THR A 64 14.32 -16.34 -11.18
C THR A 64 15.42 -15.80 -12.10
N HIS A 65 16.51 -16.57 -12.28
CA HIS A 65 17.58 -16.24 -13.21
C HIS A 65 17.16 -16.48 -14.68
N GLN A 66 16.42 -17.55 -14.96
CA GLN A 66 15.91 -17.88 -16.30
C GLN A 66 14.81 -16.93 -16.77
N ALA A 67 13.95 -16.45 -15.86
CA ALA A 67 13.03 -15.35 -16.12
C ALA A 67 13.74 -13.97 -16.25
N GLY A 68 15.05 -13.94 -15.93
CA GLY A 68 15.85 -12.76 -15.67
C GLY A 68 16.61 -12.19 -16.87
N LYS A 69 15.91 -11.50 -17.75
CA LYS A 69 16.45 -10.25 -18.34
C LYS A 69 15.57 -9.03 -18.00
N LEU A 70 14.26 -9.21 -17.86
CA LEU A 70 13.34 -8.12 -17.48
C LEU A 70 12.99 -8.12 -15.98
N GLU A 71 12.78 -9.29 -15.38
CA GLU A 71 12.38 -9.38 -13.96
C GLU A 71 13.54 -9.14 -12.99
N ASN A 72 14.79 -9.49 -13.35
CA ASN A 72 15.95 -9.25 -12.51
C ASN A 72 16.25 -7.76 -12.28
N SER A 73 15.98 -6.90 -13.28
CA SER A 73 16.11 -5.44 -13.09
C SER A 73 15.03 -4.91 -12.13
N ARG A 74 13.79 -5.41 -12.22
CA ARG A 74 12.70 -5.01 -11.31
C ARG A 74 12.93 -5.51 -9.89
N ARG A 75 13.37 -6.76 -9.74
CA ARG A 75 13.64 -7.38 -8.44
C ARG A 75 14.86 -6.76 -7.76
N GLN A 76 15.89 -6.37 -8.52
CA GLN A 76 17.01 -5.62 -7.97
C GLN A 76 16.56 -4.24 -7.47
N ALA A 77 15.72 -3.53 -8.24
CA ALA A 77 15.13 -2.26 -7.80
C ALA A 77 14.20 -2.42 -6.58
N GLU A 78 13.48 -3.55 -6.47
CA GLU A 78 12.69 -3.88 -5.27
C GLU A 78 13.57 -4.16 -4.06
N ILE A 79 14.67 -4.91 -4.22
CA ILE A 79 15.62 -5.19 -3.13
C ILE A 79 16.31 -3.89 -2.68
N GLU A 80 16.65 -3.02 -3.61
CA GLU A 80 17.25 -1.71 -3.33
C GLU A 80 16.23 -0.77 -2.66
N ALA A 81 14.97 -0.80 -3.08
CA ALA A 81 13.87 -0.09 -2.42
C ALA A 81 13.53 -0.63 -1.03
N ASP A 82 13.48 -1.96 -0.85
CA ASP A 82 13.26 -2.61 0.46
C ASP A 82 14.46 -2.33 1.39
N PHE A 83 15.69 -2.36 0.89
CA PHE A 83 16.91 -2.01 1.64
C PHE A 83 16.87 -0.54 2.09
N ASN A 84 16.63 0.40 1.17
CA ASN A 84 16.52 1.82 1.48
C ASN A 84 15.35 2.11 2.45
N SER A 85 14.21 1.44 2.27
CA SER A 85 13.03 1.54 3.15
C SER A 85 13.29 0.97 4.54
N SER A 86 14.16 -0.05 4.67
CA SER A 86 14.54 -0.64 5.95
C SER A 86 15.65 0.15 6.69
N GLN A 87 16.52 0.83 5.95
CA GLN A 87 17.59 1.66 6.51
C GLN A 87 17.08 3.04 6.94
N MET A 88 16.06 3.59 6.27
CA MET A 88 15.35 4.81 6.66
C MET A 88 14.21 4.48 7.63
N SER A 89 14.58 3.96 8.82
CA SER A 89 13.65 3.89 9.94
C SER A 89 13.04 5.27 10.16
N GLN A 90 11.75 5.38 9.84
CA GLN A 90 10.98 6.61 9.85
C GLN A 90 11.18 7.35 11.17
N ARG A 91 11.87 8.49 11.12
CA ARG A 91 11.77 9.49 12.18
C ARG A 91 10.40 10.15 12.05
N LEU A 92 9.35 9.42 12.41
CA LEU A 92 7.99 9.94 12.48
C LEU A 92 8.04 11.20 13.36
N PHE A 93 7.75 12.36 12.77
CA PHE A 93 7.69 13.62 13.50
C PHE A 93 6.72 13.52 14.69
N VAL A 94 5.62 12.78 14.50
CA VAL A 94 4.72 12.31 15.54
C VAL A 94 4.31 10.86 15.20
N SER A 95 4.54 9.93 16.12
CA SER A 95 4.07 8.55 15.96
C SER A 95 2.57 8.48 16.21
N THR A 96 1.77 8.60 15.16
CA THR A 96 0.31 8.39 15.23
C THR A 96 -0.03 6.99 14.72
N PRO A 97 -1.09 6.34 15.25
CA PRO A 97 -1.54 5.05 14.73
C PRO A 97 -1.80 5.07 13.22
N MET A 98 -2.25 6.20 12.68
CA MET A 98 -2.52 6.38 11.26
C MET A 98 -1.24 6.43 10.42
N LEU A 99 -0.21 7.17 10.85
CA LEU A 99 1.08 7.18 10.15
C LEU A 99 1.76 5.80 10.20
N LYS A 100 1.67 5.10 11.32
CA LYS A 100 2.19 3.73 11.44
C LYS A 100 1.45 2.76 10.52
N GLN A 101 0.13 2.89 10.40
CA GLN A 101 -0.62 2.04 9.47
C GLN A 101 -0.25 2.35 8.02
N ALA A 102 -0.10 3.63 7.68
CA ALA A 102 0.30 4.05 6.34
C ALA A 102 1.71 3.58 5.98
N SER A 103 2.66 3.61 6.94
CA SER A 103 4.02 3.11 6.73
C SER A 103 4.08 1.63 6.45
N ASP A 104 3.22 0.85 7.11
CA ASP A 104 3.18 -0.59 6.96
C ASP A 104 2.48 -1.03 5.66
N MET A 105 1.60 -0.18 5.13
CA MET A 105 0.78 -0.47 3.95
C MET A 105 1.39 0.03 2.64
N TYR A 106 2.11 1.16 2.67
CA TYR A 106 2.66 1.81 1.48
C TYR A 106 4.18 1.64 1.35
N THR A 107 4.68 1.81 0.13
CA THR A 107 6.12 1.97 -0.10
C THR A 107 6.60 3.32 0.45
N HIS A 108 7.88 3.46 0.77
CA HIS A 108 8.43 4.71 1.32
C HIS A 108 8.07 5.95 0.49
N ALA A 109 8.18 5.88 -0.84
CA ALA A 109 7.86 7.02 -1.71
C ALA A 109 6.39 7.46 -1.61
N VAL A 110 5.46 6.51 -1.47
CA VAL A 110 4.03 6.82 -1.30
C VAL A 110 3.74 7.27 0.12
N PHE A 111 4.39 6.67 1.11
CA PHE A 111 4.31 7.11 2.49
C PHE A 111 4.81 8.54 2.67
N GLU A 112 5.87 8.95 1.98
CA GLU A 112 6.43 10.30 2.06
C GLU A 112 5.42 11.36 1.56
N ILE A 113 4.73 11.07 0.45
CA ILE A 113 3.63 11.92 -0.04
C ILE A 113 2.52 12.02 1.02
N PHE A 114 2.11 10.88 1.58
CA PHE A 114 1.09 10.85 2.64
C PHE A 114 1.53 11.61 3.90
N GLU A 115 2.79 11.47 4.31
CA GLU A 115 3.33 12.14 5.49
C GLU A 115 3.35 13.66 5.32
N VAL A 116 3.67 14.15 4.11
CA VAL A 116 3.61 15.57 3.76
C VAL A 116 2.17 16.09 3.86
N GLU A 117 1.22 15.43 3.22
CA GLU A 117 -0.19 15.83 3.26
C GLU A 117 -0.76 15.78 4.68
N TYR A 118 -0.40 14.76 5.45
CA TYR A 118 -0.81 14.61 6.84
C TYR A 118 -0.28 15.77 7.71
N LYS A 119 0.99 16.16 7.52
CA LYS A 119 1.57 17.33 8.21
C LYS A 119 0.89 18.63 7.80
N GLU A 120 0.54 18.82 6.53
CA GLU A 120 -0.22 19.99 6.10
C GLU A 120 -1.59 20.03 6.76
N HIS A 121 -2.28 18.90 6.89
CA HIS A 121 -3.57 18.84 7.57
C HIS A 121 -3.50 19.31 9.04
N LEU A 122 -2.42 18.99 9.75
CA LEU A 122 -2.21 19.43 11.14
C LEU A 122 -2.08 20.96 11.27
N MET A 123 -1.87 21.69 10.18
CA MET A 123 -1.84 23.16 10.18
C MET A 123 -3.23 23.79 10.08
N TYR A 124 -4.29 22.99 9.91
CA TYR A 124 -5.67 23.48 9.83
C TYR A 124 -6.39 23.27 11.15
N ASN A 125 -6.92 24.36 11.69
CA ASN A 125 -7.83 24.35 12.82
C ASN A 125 -9.27 24.33 12.29
N ILE A 126 -10.03 23.32 12.69
CA ILE A 126 -11.44 23.17 12.33
C ILE A 126 -12.28 23.48 13.58
N LYS A 127 -13.22 24.42 13.45
CA LYS A 127 -14.19 24.75 14.50
C LYS A 127 -15.60 24.62 13.95
N GLU A 128 -16.48 23.98 14.70
CA GLU A 128 -17.90 23.97 14.39
C GLU A 128 -18.51 25.32 14.77
N CYS A 129 -19.20 25.97 13.84
CA CYS A 129 -19.69 27.34 13.99
C CYS A 129 -21.21 27.42 14.10
N SER A 130 -21.92 26.53 13.42
CA SER A 130 -23.38 26.45 13.55
C SER A 130 -23.88 25.07 13.17
N VAL A 131 -24.97 24.69 13.81
CA VAL A 131 -25.77 23.53 13.46
C VAL A 131 -27.18 24.03 13.16
N ASP A 132 -27.65 23.78 11.95
CA ASP A 132 -29.02 24.05 11.53
C ASP A 132 -29.68 22.73 11.09
N GLY A 133 -30.39 22.11 12.04
CA GLY A 133 -30.97 20.78 11.86
C GLY A 133 -29.90 19.71 11.60
N THR A 134 -29.87 19.18 10.36
CA THR A 134 -28.88 18.20 9.90
C THR A 134 -27.67 18.82 9.20
N THR A 135 -27.63 20.15 9.07
CA THR A 135 -26.56 20.88 8.39
C THR A 135 -25.55 21.38 9.41
N TYR A 136 -24.29 20.97 9.25
CA TYR A 136 -23.17 21.36 10.10
C TYR A 136 -22.26 22.31 9.33
N THR A 137 -21.99 23.48 9.90
CA THR A 137 -21.09 24.48 9.31
C THR A 137 -19.78 24.53 10.09
N TYR A 138 -18.66 24.36 9.40
CA TYR A 138 -17.33 24.38 9.98
C TYR A 138 -16.52 25.57 9.44
N GLU A 139 -15.88 26.31 10.34
CA GLU A 139 -14.84 27.28 9.99
C GLU A 139 -13.49 26.57 10.01
N VAL A 140 -12.78 26.64 8.88
CA VAL A 140 -11.45 26.06 8.72
C VAL A 140 -10.45 27.20 8.61
N THR A 141 -9.51 27.28 9.54
CA THR A 141 -8.47 28.31 9.57
C THR A 141 -7.09 27.68 9.48
N ARG A 142 -6.20 28.22 8.63
CA ARG A 142 -4.81 27.75 8.50
C ARG A 142 -3.92 28.57 9.43
N GLU A 143 -3.21 27.91 10.34
CA GLU A 143 -2.22 28.57 11.20
C GLU A 143 -1.08 29.17 10.35
N GLY A 144 -0.80 30.47 10.53
CA GLY A 144 0.26 31.19 9.80
C GLY A 144 -0.20 32.12 8.66
N SER A 145 -1.49 32.23 8.37
CA SER A 145 -1.97 33.26 7.43
C SER A 145 -2.01 34.63 8.11
N VAL A 146 -1.01 35.48 7.85
CA VAL A 146 -1.09 36.91 8.16
C VAL A 146 -2.24 37.49 7.34
N ARG A 147 -3.31 37.88 8.03
CA ARG A 147 -4.41 38.67 7.46
C ARG A 147 -3.82 39.91 6.78
N GLY A 148 -3.91 39.94 5.45
CA GLY A 148 -3.80 41.18 4.69
C GLY A 148 -4.86 42.16 5.20
N ARG A 149 -4.40 43.27 5.78
CA ARG A 149 -5.23 44.46 6.02
C ARG A 149 -5.49 45.11 4.66
N ASN A 150 -6.77 45.29 4.32
CA ASN A 150 -7.20 46.43 3.54
C ASN A 150 -7.67 47.51 4.51
#